data_AF-A0AAU5DLF6-F1
#
_entry.id   AF-A0AAU5DLF6-F1
#
_cell.length_a   1.000
_cell.length_b   1.000
_cell.length_c   1.000
_cell.angle_alpha   90.00
_cell.angle_beta   90.00
_cell.angle_gamma   90.00
#
_symmetry.space_group_name_H-M   'P 1'
#
loop_
_entity.id
_entity.type
_entity.pdbx_description
1 polymer ?
#
loop_
_entity_poly.entity_id
_entity_poly.type
_entity_poly.pdbx_seq_one_letter_code
_entity_poly.pdbx_strand_id
1 'polypeptide(L)'
;MADYPTMWNGPGAMPPAGGTAAQQTAPPPPTEPPAEPVVGRRTLAEVTALLDNIEHAVRTGYQLEEFHEGVRATYRWAVGQGPSPITDRAAGIPDAQQLRAEDDAAEGAMRGPRRRYANGAQHAAMWLRGATQDQPWALWET
;
A
#
# COMPACT_ATOMS: atom_id res chain seq x y z
N MET A 1 -8.69 4.01 61.34
CA MET A 1 -7.29 3.64 61.63
C MET A 1 -7.24 2.15 61.94
N ALA A 2 -6.11 1.51 61.64
CA ALA A 2 -5.82 0.05 61.62
C ALA A 2 -6.20 -0.59 60.25
N ASP A 3 -5.32 -0.75 59.27
CA ASP A 3 -3.93 -1.26 59.22
C ASP A 3 -3.85 -2.80 59.34
N TYR A 4 -3.16 -3.43 58.37
CA TYR A 4 -3.14 -4.86 58.01
C TYR A 4 -2.41 -5.74 59.04
N PRO A 5 -2.46 -7.10 58.93
CA PRO A 5 -1.30 -7.77 58.31
C PRO A 5 -1.57 -9.06 57.51
N THR A 6 -0.91 -9.08 56.34
CA THR A 6 -0.11 -10.12 55.65
C THR A 6 0.18 -11.47 56.33
N MET A 7 0.41 -12.48 55.46
CA MET A 7 1.26 -13.70 55.56
C MET A 7 0.43 -14.99 55.66
N TRP A 8 0.67 -16.08 54.91
CA TRP A 8 1.88 -16.62 54.27
C TRP A 8 1.47 -17.78 53.32
N ASN A 9 2.16 -17.95 52.20
CA ASN A 9 2.08 -19.13 51.33
C ASN A 9 3.16 -20.15 51.74
N GLY A 10 2.83 -21.44 51.88
CA GLY A 10 3.82 -22.54 51.91
C GLY A 10 3.24 -23.92 52.25
N PRO A 11 3.81 -25.03 51.74
CA PRO A 11 3.04 -26.08 51.06
C PRO A 11 3.13 -27.49 51.68
N GLY A 12 2.21 -28.39 51.29
CA GLY A 12 2.47 -29.84 51.27
C GLY A 12 1.33 -30.76 51.77
N ALA A 13 0.54 -31.31 50.86
CA ALA A 13 0.11 -32.74 50.81
C ALA A 13 -0.87 -32.97 49.64
N MET A 14 -0.42 -33.69 48.61
CA MET A 14 -1.19 -34.29 47.49
C MET A 14 -1.58 -35.75 47.86
N PRO A 15 -2.35 -36.50 47.05
CA PRO A 15 -3.72 -36.36 46.53
C PRO A 15 -4.55 -37.66 46.83
N PRO A 16 -5.73 -37.95 46.20
CA PRO A 16 -5.65 -38.75 44.96
C PRO A 16 -6.74 -38.52 43.89
N ALA A 17 -6.34 -38.90 42.66
CA ALA A 17 -7.08 -39.47 41.52
C ALA A 17 -8.43 -38.85 41.10
N GLY A 18 -8.65 -38.36 39.88
CA GLY A 18 -7.89 -38.42 38.64
C GLY A 18 -8.84 -38.08 37.48
N GLY A 19 -8.38 -37.31 36.50
CA GLY A 19 -9.13 -37.05 35.26
C GLY A 19 -8.95 -35.63 34.68
N THR A 20 -7.81 -35.42 34.00
CA THR A 20 -7.59 -34.62 32.76
C THR A 20 -8.70 -33.63 32.35
N ALA A 21 -8.45 -32.33 32.12
CA ALA A 21 -7.41 -31.79 31.26
C ALA A 21 -7.04 -30.34 31.64
N ALA A 22 -5.76 -30.03 31.50
CA ALA A 22 -5.26 -28.67 31.53
C ALA A 22 -6.03 -27.81 30.52
N GLN A 23 -6.65 -26.72 30.97
CA GLN A 23 -6.94 -25.60 30.08
C GLN A 23 -5.59 -25.05 29.61
N GLN A 24 -5.09 -25.61 28.50
CA GLN A 24 -4.13 -24.92 27.66
C GLN A 24 -4.82 -23.64 27.22
N THR A 25 -4.49 -22.53 27.87
CA THR A 25 -4.70 -21.21 27.27
C THR A 25 -3.88 -21.22 25.99
N ALA A 26 -4.56 -21.32 24.85
CA ALA A 26 -3.88 -21.23 23.56
C ALA A 26 -3.02 -19.97 23.57
N PRO A 27 -1.75 -20.02 23.12
CA PRO A 27 -0.99 -18.80 22.93
C PRO A 27 -1.82 -17.86 22.03
N PRO A 28 -1.79 -16.53 22.26
CA PRO A 28 -2.42 -15.60 21.33
C PRO A 28 -1.92 -15.94 19.92
N PRO A 29 -2.79 -15.87 18.89
CA PRO A 29 -2.34 -16.11 17.52
C PRO A 29 -1.11 -15.24 17.27
N PRO A 30 -0.08 -15.77 16.57
CA PRO A 30 1.07 -14.96 16.20
C PRO A 30 0.53 -13.67 15.59
N THR A 31 0.93 -12.52 16.15
CA THR A 31 0.61 -11.23 15.57
C THR A 31 1.18 -11.26 14.16
N GLU A 32 0.32 -11.51 13.17
CA GLU A 32 0.72 -11.39 11.77
C GLU A 32 1.32 -9.99 11.63
N PRO A 33 2.53 -9.85 11.07
CA PRO A 33 3.08 -8.54 10.79
C PRO A 33 2.01 -7.76 10.00
N PRO A 34 1.80 -6.47 10.30
CA PRO A 34 0.80 -5.69 9.61
C PRO A 34 1.03 -5.85 8.11
N ALA A 35 0.00 -6.32 7.39
CA ALA A 35 0.06 -6.49 5.95
C ALA A 35 0.53 -5.16 5.35
N GLU A 36 1.60 -5.21 4.56
CA GLU A 36 2.13 -4.01 3.92
C GLU A 36 1.00 -3.33 3.13
N PRO A 37 0.81 -2.01 3.26
CA PRO A 37 -0.21 -1.33 2.50
C PRO A 37 0.07 -1.55 1.02
N VAL A 38 -0.94 -2.02 0.28
CA VAL A 38 -0.85 -2.31 -1.15
C VAL A 38 -1.74 -1.38 -1.96
N VAL A 39 -1.29 -1.03 -3.16
CA VAL A 39 -2.08 -0.35 -4.17
C VAL A 39 -2.27 -1.29 -5.34
N GLY A 40 -3.46 -1.87 -5.45
CA GLY A 40 -3.72 -2.95 -6.39
C GLY A 40 -2.91 -4.21 -6.07
N ARG A 41 -1.85 -4.46 -6.84
CA ARG A 41 -0.93 -5.60 -6.69
C ARG A 41 0.49 -5.21 -6.27
N ARG A 42 0.75 -3.91 -6.09
CA ARG A 42 2.07 -3.36 -5.73
C ARG A 42 2.08 -2.91 -4.29
N THR A 43 3.23 -2.96 -3.63
CA THR A 43 3.34 -2.41 -2.28
C THR A 43 3.40 -0.89 -2.37
N LEU A 44 2.84 -0.21 -1.37
CA LEU A 44 2.91 1.25 -1.30
C LEU A 44 4.38 1.72 -1.26
N ALA A 45 5.26 0.94 -0.64
CA ALA A 45 6.69 1.21 -0.60
C ALA A 45 7.32 1.17 -2.01
N GLU A 46 6.99 0.19 -2.84
CA GLU A 46 7.48 0.09 -4.23
C GLU A 46 7.01 1.29 -5.06
N VAL A 47 5.74 1.66 -4.94
CA VAL A 47 5.19 2.83 -5.65
C VAL A 47 5.81 4.14 -5.16
N THR A 48 6.04 4.26 -3.85
CA THR A 48 6.68 5.45 -3.25
C THR A 48 8.13 5.60 -3.71
N ALA A 49 8.90 4.51 -3.74
CA ALA A 49 10.29 4.53 -4.21
C ALA A 49 10.39 4.98 -5.68
N LEU A 50 9.47 4.51 -6.53
CA LEU A 50 9.40 4.95 -7.92
C LEU A 50 9.02 6.43 -8.05
N LEU A 51 8.05 6.89 -7.26
CA LEU A 51 7.68 8.30 -7.24
C LEU A 51 8.86 9.19 -6.79
N ASP A 52 9.56 8.79 -5.72
CA ASP A 52 10.72 9.52 -5.21
C ASP A 52 11.84 9.59 -6.26
N ASN A 53 12.03 8.51 -7.03
CA ASN A 53 12.98 8.48 -8.13
C ASN A 53 12.61 9.49 -9.25
N ILE A 54 11.33 9.52 -9.66
CA ILE A 54 10.82 10.52 -10.62
C ILE A 54 11.01 11.95 -10.09
N GLU A 55 10.64 12.20 -8.83
CA GLU A 55 10.77 13.52 -8.20
C GLU A 55 12.24 13.94 -8.07
N HIS A 56 13.15 12.99 -7.81
CA HIS A 56 14.58 13.26 -7.83
C HIS A 56 15.05 13.64 -9.24
N ALA A 57 14.57 12.98 -10.30
CA ALA A 57 14.89 13.31 -11.70
C ALA A 57 14.48 14.73 -12.03
N VAL A 58 13.23 15.08 -11.73
CA VAL A 58 12.72 16.45 -11.92
C VAL A 58 13.58 17.47 -11.16
N ARG A 59 13.95 17.18 -9.90
CA ARG A 59 14.77 18.08 -9.08
C ARG A 59 16.17 18.31 -9.63
N THR A 60 16.75 17.31 -10.31
CA THR A 60 18.05 17.46 -11.01
C THR A 60 17.98 18.18 -12.35
N GLY A 61 16.78 18.61 -12.76
CA GLY A 61 16.55 19.36 -13.99
C GLY A 61 16.07 18.51 -15.17
N TYR A 62 15.75 17.23 -14.96
CA TYR A 62 15.14 16.40 -15.99
C TYR A 62 13.75 16.94 -16.35
N GLN A 63 13.49 17.13 -17.64
CA GLN A 63 12.19 17.56 -18.15
C GLN A 63 11.34 16.32 -18.44
N LEU A 64 10.24 16.14 -17.70
CA LEU A 64 9.33 15.03 -17.95
C LEU A 64 8.52 15.28 -19.23
N GLU A 65 8.54 14.31 -20.12
CA GLU A 65 7.60 14.27 -21.24
C GLU A 65 6.17 14.07 -20.74
N GLU A 66 5.17 14.46 -21.54
CA GLU A 66 3.75 14.33 -21.18
C GLU A 66 3.36 12.92 -20.72
N PHE A 67 3.96 11.88 -21.31
CA PHE A 67 3.76 10.49 -20.89
C PHE A 67 4.23 10.28 -19.44
N HIS A 68 5.47 10.68 -19.11
CA HIS A 68 6.01 10.53 -17.76
C HIS A 68 5.32 11.44 -16.74
N GLU A 69 4.81 12.60 -17.15
CA GLU A 69 3.92 13.41 -16.30
C GLU A 69 2.63 12.67 -15.96
N GLY A 70 2.06 11.92 -16.91
CA GLY A 70 0.92 11.03 -16.66
C GLY A 70 1.24 9.92 -15.66
N VAL A 71 2.39 9.25 -15.83
CA VAL A 71 2.88 8.22 -14.90
C VAL A 71 3.09 8.78 -13.49
N ARG A 72 3.78 9.92 -13.38
CA ARG A 72 4.02 10.61 -12.11
C ARG A 72 2.73 10.96 -11.40
N ALA A 73 1.76 11.53 -12.13
CA ALA A 73 0.48 11.91 -11.55
C ALA A 73 -0.30 10.69 -11.03
N THR A 74 -0.29 9.57 -11.76
CA THR A 74 -0.88 8.30 -11.29
C THR A 74 -0.19 7.79 -10.03
N TYR A 75 1.14 7.86 -9.94
CA TYR A 75 1.85 7.44 -8.72
C TYR A 75 1.60 8.37 -7.53
N ARG A 76 1.54 9.69 -7.74
CA ARG A 76 1.13 10.65 -6.70
C ARG A 76 -0.27 10.35 -6.18
N TRP A 77 -1.19 10.02 -7.08
CA TRP A 77 -2.52 9.57 -6.68
C TRP A 77 -2.48 8.24 -5.91
N ALA A 78 -1.73 7.27 -6.40
CA ALA A 78 -1.58 5.95 -5.78
C ALA A 78 -1.08 6.02 -4.33
N VAL A 79 -0.20 6.97 -4.02
CA VAL A 79 0.30 7.20 -2.64
C VAL A 79 -0.55 8.18 -1.83
N GLY A 80 -1.68 8.66 -2.38
CA GLY A 80 -2.58 9.59 -1.72
C GLY A 80 -2.10 11.05 -1.65
N GLN A 81 -1.10 11.42 -2.45
CA GLN A 81 -0.50 12.77 -2.50
C GLN A 81 -1.10 13.69 -3.58
N GLY A 82 -2.19 13.27 -4.23
CA GLY A 82 -2.87 14.06 -5.25
C GLY A 82 -4.17 13.41 -5.73
N PRO A 83 -4.99 14.14 -6.50
CA PRO A 83 -6.18 13.58 -7.11
C PRO A 83 -5.84 12.61 -8.25
N SER A 84 -6.80 11.79 -8.67
CA SER A 84 -6.62 10.91 -9.82
C SER A 84 -6.39 11.72 -11.11
N PRO A 85 -5.41 11.35 -11.96
CA PRO A 85 -4.99 12.19 -13.08
C PRO A 85 -6.03 12.40 -14.19
N ILE A 86 -6.94 11.47 -14.39
CA ILE A 86 -7.97 11.49 -15.43
C ILE A 86 -9.36 11.68 -14.83
N THR A 87 -9.73 10.94 -13.78
CA THR A 87 -11.07 11.03 -13.19
C THR A 87 -11.24 12.15 -12.15
N ASP A 88 -10.19 12.92 -11.84
CA ASP A 88 -10.15 14.02 -10.86
C ASP A 88 -10.78 13.71 -9.49
N ARG A 89 -10.75 12.44 -9.08
CA ARG A 89 -11.18 12.01 -7.74
C ARG A 89 -10.24 12.54 -6.68
N ALA A 90 -10.79 12.77 -5.49
CA ALA A 90 -10.06 13.24 -4.33
C ALA A 90 -8.86 12.33 -3.97
N ALA A 91 -7.86 12.94 -3.31
CA ALA A 91 -6.66 12.26 -2.86
C ALA A 91 -6.96 11.15 -1.84
N GLY A 92 -6.27 10.03 -1.99
CA GLY A 92 -6.36 8.84 -1.13
C GLY A 92 -5.78 7.62 -1.85
N ILE A 93 -5.37 6.60 -1.09
CA ILE A 93 -4.86 5.35 -1.68
C ILE A 93 -6.02 4.67 -2.45
N PRO A 94 -5.89 4.44 -3.77
CA PRO A 94 -6.98 3.94 -4.56
C PRO A 94 -7.19 2.44 -4.39
N ASP A 95 -8.46 2.03 -4.36
CA ASP A 95 -8.85 0.63 -4.41
C ASP A 95 -8.81 0.05 -5.84
N ALA A 96 -9.02 -1.26 -5.97
CA ALA A 96 -8.99 -1.95 -7.26
C ALA A 96 -10.05 -1.45 -8.25
N GLN A 97 -11.22 -1.05 -7.78
CA GLN A 97 -12.29 -0.53 -8.63
C GLN A 97 -11.95 0.87 -9.14
N GLN A 98 -11.36 1.70 -8.29
CA GLN A 98 -10.89 3.03 -8.64
C GLN A 98 -9.78 2.96 -9.68
N LEU A 99 -8.80 2.06 -9.51
CA LEU A 99 -7.75 1.79 -10.50
C LEU A 99 -8.29 1.29 -11.84
N ARG A 100 -9.37 0.51 -11.84
CA ARG A 100 -10.04 0.07 -13.07
C ARG A 100 -10.73 1.22 -13.78
N ALA A 101 -11.52 2.00 -13.05
CA ALA A 101 -12.21 3.14 -13.62
C ALA A 101 -11.24 4.22 -14.15
N GLU A 102 -10.07 4.37 -13.53
CA GLU A 102 -9.05 5.31 -14.01
C GLU A 102 -8.46 4.90 -15.36
N ASP A 103 -8.18 3.62 -15.55
CA ASP A 103 -7.71 3.06 -16.82
C ASP A 103 -8.76 3.13 -17.92
N ASP A 104 -10.02 2.78 -17.63
CA ASP A 104 -11.12 2.91 -18.59
C ASP A 104 -11.28 4.39 -19.02
N ALA A 105 -11.16 5.32 -18.06
CA ALA A 105 -11.20 6.75 -18.34
C ALA A 105 -9.98 7.22 -19.14
N ALA A 106 -8.79 6.70 -18.82
CA ALA A 106 -7.55 7.00 -19.53
C ALA A 106 -7.63 6.53 -20.99
N GLU A 107 -8.15 5.32 -21.23
CA GLU A 107 -8.40 4.78 -22.58
C GLU A 107 -9.35 5.71 -23.37
N GLY A 108 -10.44 6.15 -22.75
CA GLY A 108 -11.36 7.13 -23.34
C GLY A 108 -10.67 8.47 -23.68
N ALA A 109 -9.79 8.95 -22.80
CA ALA A 109 -9.07 10.21 -22.96
C ALA A 109 -7.99 10.18 -24.06
N MET A 110 -7.57 9.00 -24.54
CA MET A 110 -6.56 8.87 -25.60
C MET A 110 -6.99 9.43 -26.95
N ARG A 111 -8.29 9.58 -27.17
CA ARG A 111 -8.82 10.19 -28.40
C ARG A 111 -8.72 11.73 -28.38
N GLY A 112 -8.37 12.31 -27.22
CA GLY A 112 -8.31 13.75 -27.00
C GLY A 112 -6.91 14.37 -27.18
N PRO A 113 -6.80 15.69 -26.95
CA PRO A 113 -5.55 16.44 -27.12
C PRO A 113 -4.45 16.03 -26.14
N ARG A 114 -4.80 15.46 -24.98
CA ARG A 114 -3.85 14.99 -23.95
C ARG A 114 -3.54 13.50 -24.06
N ARG A 115 -3.52 12.94 -25.28
CA ARG A 115 -3.33 11.50 -25.53
C ARG A 115 -2.09 10.92 -24.85
N ARG A 116 -0.94 11.60 -24.93
CA ARG A 116 0.32 11.10 -24.36
C ARG A 116 0.27 11.02 -22.84
N TYR A 117 -0.30 12.04 -22.20
CA TYR A 117 -0.54 12.07 -20.77
C TYR A 117 -1.50 10.95 -20.33
N ALA A 118 -2.64 10.80 -21.02
CA ALA A 118 -3.59 9.73 -20.75
C ALA A 118 -2.95 8.34 -20.92
N ASN A 119 -2.07 8.17 -21.92
CA ASN A 119 -1.34 6.93 -22.13
C ASN A 119 -0.39 6.58 -20.98
N GLY A 120 0.35 7.57 -20.48
CA GLY A 120 1.20 7.38 -19.29
C GLY A 120 0.40 7.01 -18.05
N ALA A 121 -0.73 7.71 -17.84
CA ALA A 121 -1.62 7.43 -16.72
C ALA A 121 -2.20 6.01 -16.79
N GLN A 122 -2.61 5.56 -17.99
CA GLN A 122 -3.12 4.21 -18.24
C GLN A 122 -2.08 3.15 -17.92
N HIS A 123 -0.86 3.27 -18.47
CA HIS A 123 0.21 2.30 -18.26
C HIS A 123 0.55 2.15 -16.76
N ALA A 124 0.62 3.28 -16.03
CA ALA A 124 0.84 3.25 -14.59
C ALA A 124 -0.31 2.55 -13.85
N ALA A 125 -1.58 2.82 -14.21
CA ALA A 125 -2.74 2.16 -13.60
C ALA A 125 -2.81 0.65 -13.91
N MET A 126 -2.43 0.24 -15.14
CA MET A 126 -2.31 -1.17 -15.52
C MET A 126 -1.21 -1.88 -14.73
N TRP A 127 -0.06 -1.23 -14.52
CA TRP A 127 1.03 -1.80 -13.74
C TRP A 127 0.68 -1.94 -12.26
N LEU A 128 0.03 -0.92 -11.67
CA LEU A 128 -0.46 -0.94 -10.28
C LEU A 128 -1.47 -2.07 -10.05
N ARG A 129 -2.39 -2.31 -11.01
CA ARG A 129 -3.34 -3.44 -10.88
C ARG A 129 -2.70 -4.81 -11.15
N GLY A 130 -1.49 -4.85 -11.70
CA GLY A 130 -0.84 -6.07 -12.18
C GLY A 130 -1.41 -6.61 -13.50
N ALA A 131 -2.03 -5.78 -14.35
CA ALA A 131 -2.41 -6.17 -15.71
C ALA A 131 -1.21 -6.17 -16.67
N THR A 132 -0.14 -5.45 -16.32
CA THR A 132 1.16 -5.58 -16.95
C THR A 132 2.25 -5.69 -15.88
N GLN A 133 3.35 -6.35 -16.22
CA GLN A 133 4.59 -6.33 -15.44
C GLN A 133 5.52 -5.20 -15.89
N ASP A 134 5.26 -4.62 -17.06
CA ASP A 134 6.07 -3.54 -17.63
C ASP A 134 5.82 -2.25 -16.85
N GLN A 135 6.76 -1.95 -15.96
CA GLN A 135 6.75 -0.71 -15.21
C GLN A 135 7.11 0.44 -16.18
N PRO A 136 6.31 1.53 -16.24
CA PRO A 136 6.44 2.56 -17.28
C PRO A 136 7.50 3.65 -17.03
N TRP A 137 8.25 3.58 -15.93
CA TRP A 137 9.34 4.49 -15.58
C TRP A 137 10.66 3.74 -15.35
N ALA A 138 11.50 3.68 -16.38
CA ALA A 138 12.76 2.93 -16.37
C ALA A 138 14.01 3.80 -16.12
N LEU A 139 13.85 5.08 -15.77
CA LEU A 139 14.98 5.98 -15.58
C LEU A 139 15.50 5.89 -14.14
N TRP A 140 16.82 5.73 -14.03
CA TRP A 140 17.63 5.71 -12.80
C TRP A 140 17.55 4.43 -11.96
N GLU A 141 18.12 3.36 -12.51
CA GLU A 141 18.89 2.41 -11.70
C GLU A 141 20.22 3.11 -11.33
N THR A 142 20.42 3.45 -10.05
CA THR A 142 21.76 3.72 -9.51
C THR A 142 22.44 2.42 -9.14
#